data_AF-A0A7V8NR77-F1
#
_entry.id   AF-A0A7V8NR77-F1
#
_cell.length_a   1.000
_cell.length_b   1.000
_cell.length_c   1.000
_cell.angle_alpha   90.00
_cell.angle_beta   90.00
_cell.angle_gamma   90.00
#
_symmetry.space_group_name_H-M   'P 1'
#
loop_
_entity.id
_entity.type
_entity.pdbx_description
1 polymer ?
#
loop_
_entity_poly.entity_id
_entity_poly.type
_entity_poly.pdbx_seq_one_letter_code
_entity_poly.pdbx_strand_id
1 'polypeptide(L)' 'MKPQHSDVPRHGASTAGDPYLPHSGNGGYRVTRYELDLTYRISTNLLLGRARLSAVATHSLTRFSLDLAGLRVT' A
#
# COMPACT_ATOMS: atom_id res chain seq x y z
N MET A 1 -4.48 37.34 -0.13
CA MET A 1 -4.60 36.08 -0.88
C MET A 1 -3.29 35.33 -0.72
N LYS A 2 -3.20 34.35 0.21
CA LYS A 2 -1.95 33.59 0.38
C LYS A 2 -1.78 32.63 -0.81
N PRO A 3 -0.57 32.44 -1.33
CA PRO A 3 -0.34 31.47 -2.39
C PRO A 3 -0.71 30.08 -1.84
N GLN A 4 -1.66 29.44 -2.52
CA GLN A 4 -1.97 28.03 -2.36
C GLN A 4 -0.67 27.28 -2.63
N HIS A 5 -0.18 26.51 -1.67
CA HIS A 5 0.99 25.65 -1.88
C HIS A 5 0.65 24.77 -3.08
N SER A 6 1.35 24.96 -4.20
CA SER A 6 1.25 24.05 -5.33
C SER A 6 1.51 22.66 -4.77
N ASP A 7 0.52 21.75 -4.81
CA ASP A 7 0.72 20.39 -4.32
C ASP A 7 1.65 19.68 -5.30
N VAL A 8 2.95 19.91 -5.17
CA VAL A 8 3.98 19.29 -5.99
C VAL A 8 3.91 17.79 -5.70
N PRO A 9 3.61 16.95 -6.71
CA PRO A 9 3.53 15.50 -6.52
C PRO A 9 4.84 14.94 -5.97
N ARG A 10 4.75 14.11 -4.94
CA ARG A 10 5.91 13.53 -4.23
C ARG A 10 5.78 12.02 -4.09
N HIS A 11 6.87 11.33 -3.80
CA HIS A 11 6.79 9.91 -3.47
C HIS A 11 6.15 9.73 -2.09
N GLY A 12 5.33 8.69 -1.93
CA GLY A 12 4.87 8.27 -0.61
C GLY A 12 6.06 7.87 0.26
N ALA A 13 5.98 8.14 1.56
CA ALA A 13 7.03 7.75 2.50
C ALA A 13 7.30 6.25 2.41
N SER A 14 8.56 5.84 2.55
CA SER A 14 8.97 4.43 2.42
C SER A 14 8.42 3.51 3.52
N THR A 15 7.83 4.07 4.57
CA THR A 15 7.30 3.38 5.75
C THR A 15 6.05 4.11 6.25
N ALA A 16 5.24 3.46 7.08
CA ALA A 16 4.10 4.07 7.79
C ALA A 16 4.52 4.87 9.03
N GLY A 17 5.76 4.69 9.52
CA GLY A 17 6.26 5.38 10.71
C GLY A 17 5.87 4.72 12.03
N ASP A 18 5.46 3.45 12.00
CA ASP A 18 5.18 2.66 13.20
C ASP A 18 6.49 2.26 13.91
N PRO A 19 6.71 2.64 15.19
CA PRO A 19 7.91 2.26 15.93
C PRO A 19 8.09 0.75 16.11
N TYR A 20 6.99 -0.01 16.11
CA TYR A 20 7.01 -1.47 16.22
C TYR A 20 7.33 -2.14 14.88
N LEU A 21 6.96 -1.51 13.76
CA LEU A 21 7.21 -1.98 12.40
C LEU A 21 7.95 -0.92 11.57
N PRO A 22 9.22 -0.62 11.91
CA PRO A 22 9.94 0.54 11.38
C PRO A 22 10.22 0.48 9.87
N HIS A 23 9.99 -0.67 9.23
CA HIS A 23 10.24 -0.88 7.81
C HIS A 23 8.97 -1.21 7.02
N SER A 24 7.79 -1.13 7.64
CA SER A 24 6.53 -1.52 7.01
C SER A 24 5.65 -0.33 6.66
N GLY A 25 4.85 -0.52 5.62
CA GLY A 25 3.81 0.37 5.15
C GLY A 25 4.31 1.52 4.30
N ASN A 26 3.44 2.50 4.08
CA ASN A 26 3.73 3.69 3.29
C ASN A 26 2.88 4.85 3.78
N GLY A 27 3.51 5.94 4.24
CA GLY A 27 2.83 7.11 4.78
C GLY A 27 2.15 8.01 3.74
N GLY A 28 2.23 7.69 2.45
CA GLY A 28 1.67 8.49 1.35
C GLY A 28 0.18 8.28 1.09
N TYR A 29 -0.42 7.23 1.65
CA TYR A 29 -1.83 6.92 1.47
C TYR A 29 -2.41 6.21 2.68
N ARG A 30 -3.75 6.15 2.74
CA ARG A 30 -4.51 5.33 3.68
C ARG A 30 -5.43 4.40 2.92
N VAL A 31 -5.32 3.10 3.16
CA VAL A 31 -6.28 2.14 2.61
C VAL A 31 -7.59 2.23 3.38
N THR A 32 -8.70 2.32 2.66
CA THR A 32 -10.06 2.36 3.22
C THR A 32 -10.76 1.01 3.11
N ARG A 33 -10.39 0.20 2.11
CA ARG A 33 -10.95 -1.14 1.92
C ARG A 33 -9.96 -2.10 1.26
N TYR A 34 -9.97 -3.34 1.74
CA TYR A 34 -9.35 -4.49 1.11
C TYR A 34 -10.43 -5.45 0.63
N GLU A 35 -10.27 -5.93 -0.59
CA GLU A 35 -11.07 -7.00 -1.17
C GLU A 35 -10.10 -8.09 -1.59
N LEU A 36 -10.20 -9.25 -0.96
CA LEU A 36 -9.28 -10.36 -1.14
C LEU A 36 -10.04 -11.58 -1.63
N ASP A 37 -9.81 -11.92 -2.90
CA ASP A 37 -10.30 -13.16 -3.50
C ASP A 37 -9.19 -14.20 -3.39
N LEU A 38 -9.29 -15.10 -2.40
CA LEU A 38 -8.23 -16.06 -2.09
C LEU A 38 -8.62 -17.48 -2.46
N THR A 39 -7.69 -18.21 -3.07
CA THR A 39 -7.77 -19.65 -3.30
C THR A 39 -6.64 -20.32 -2.55
N TYR A 40 -6.99 -21.15 -1.57
CA TYR A 40 -6.02 -21.91 -0.77
C TYR A 40 -6.11 -23.40 -1.08
N ARG A 41 -4.95 -24.01 -1.37
CA ARG A 41 -4.82 -25.46 -1.58
C ARG A 41 -3.96 -26.04 -0.45
N ILE A 42 -4.62 -26.74 0.48
CA ILE A 42 -3.98 -27.32 1.67
C ILE A 42 -2.90 -28.33 1.29
N SER A 43 -3.19 -29.22 0.34
CA SER A 43 -2.28 -30.33 -0.04
C SER A 43 -0.91 -29.86 -0.53
N THR A 44 -0.86 -28.70 -1.19
CA THR A 44 0.38 -28.10 -1.70
C THR A 44 0.82 -26.89 -0.89
N ASN A 45 0.10 -26.55 0.19
CA ASN A 45 0.24 -25.32 0.95
C ASN A 45 0.36 -24.07 0.05
N LEU A 46 -0.46 -24.01 -1.00
CA LEU A 46 -0.40 -22.94 -2.01
C LEU A 46 -1.51 -21.93 -1.75
N LEU A 47 -1.13 -20.64 -1.67
CA LEU A 47 -2.05 -19.51 -1.64
C LEU A 47 -1.96 -18.74 -2.96
N LEU A 48 -3.09 -18.62 -3.65
CA LEU A 48 -3.29 -17.74 -4.79
C LEU A 48 -4.36 -16.72 -4.45
N GLY A 49 -4.33 -15.56 -5.10
CA GLY A 49 -5.43 -14.64 -4.96
C GLY A 49 -5.30 -13.35 -5.75
N ARG A 50 -6.38 -12.58 -5.73
CA ARG A 50 -6.44 -11.22 -6.24
C ARG A 50 -6.74 -10.29 -5.07
N ALA A 51 -5.96 -9.22 -4.96
CA ALA A 51 -6.18 -8.16 -4.00
C ALA A 51 -6.61 -6.89 -4.73
N ARG A 52 -7.76 -6.33 -4.38
CA ARG A 52 -8.19 -4.99 -4.79
C ARG A 52 -8.17 -4.08 -3.57
N LEU A 53 -7.40 -3.00 -3.69
CA LEU A 53 -7.22 -2.01 -2.63
C LEU A 53 -7.93 -0.72 -3.02
N SER A 54 -8.79 -0.21 -2.14
CA SER A 54 -9.29 1.16 -2.22
C SER A 54 -8.48 2.02 -1.27
N ALA A 55 -7.78 3.04 -1.77
CA ALA A 55 -6.91 3.89 -0.95
C ALA A 55 -7.06 5.36 -1.31
N VAL A 56 -6.85 6.22 -0.31
CA VAL A 56 -6.85 7.67 -0.45
C VAL A 56 -5.44 8.17 -0.23
N ALA A 57 -4.88 8.88 -1.22
CA ALA A 57 -3.60 9.54 -1.08
C ALA A 57 -3.72 10.73 -0.12
N THR A 58 -2.73 10.92 0.77
CA THR A 58 -2.71 12.03 1.73
C THR A 58 -2.24 13.35 1.11
N HIS A 59 -1.64 13.25 -0.08
CA HIS A 59 -1.11 14.32 -0.93
C HIS A 59 -0.92 13.74 -2.35
N SER A 60 -0.65 14.57 -3.36
CA SER A 60 -0.39 14.07 -4.72
C SER A 60 0.83 13.14 -4.77
N LEU A 61 0.63 11.93 -5.28
CA LEU A 61 1.67 10.88 -5.31
C LEU A 61 2.25 10.67 -6.72
N THR A 62 3.57 10.61 -6.82
CA THR A 62 4.27 10.09 -8.01
C THR A 62 4.67 8.62 -7.88
N ARG A 63 4.68 8.08 -6.65
CA ARG A 63 4.98 6.68 -6.35
C ARG A 63 4.33 6.26 -5.04
N PHE A 64 3.95 4.99 -4.97
CA PHE A 64 3.58 4.30 -3.74
C PHE A 64 4.28 2.94 -3.68
N SER A 65 4.31 2.32 -2.51
CA SER A 65 4.80 0.96 -2.28
C SER A 65 3.75 0.13 -1.54
N LEU A 66 3.77 -1.18 -1.76
CA LEU A 66 2.99 -2.16 -1.02
C LEU A 66 3.96 -3.21 -0.48
N ASP A 67 3.72 -3.67 0.73
CA ASP A 67 4.50 -4.76 1.32
C ASP A 67 3.91 -6.10 0.90
N LEU A 68 4.77 -7.02 0.46
CA LEU A 68 4.39 -8.38 0.11
C LEU A 68 5.50 -9.34 0.54
N ALA A 69 5.14 -10.37 1.29
CA ALA A 69 6.07 -11.38 1.80
C ALA A 69 5.65 -12.78 1.33
N GLY A 70 6.61 -13.55 0.81
CA GLY A 70 6.39 -14.95 0.43
C GLY A 70 5.49 -15.18 -0.78
N LEU A 71 5.05 -14.10 -1.46
CA LEU A 71 4.18 -14.15 -2.63
C LEU A 71 4.78 -13.37 -3.79
N ARG A 72 4.40 -13.74 -5.01
CA ARG A 72 4.82 -13.07 -6.24
C ARG A 72 3.63 -12.41 -6.91
N VAL A 73 3.80 -11.14 -7.30
CA VAL A 73 2.83 -10.42 -8.15
C VAL A 73 3.01 -10.89 -9.59
N THR A 74 1.89 -11.14 -10.27
CA THR A 74 1.81 -11.60 -11.66
C THR A 74 0.95 -10.66 -12.48
#